data_AF-A0A0F5FP99-F1
#
_entry.id   AF-A0A0F5FP99-F1
#
_cell.length_a   1.000
_cell.length_b   1.000
_cell.length_c   1.000
_cell.angle_alpha   90.00
_cell.angle_beta   90.00
_cell.angle_gamma   90.00
#
_symmetry.space_group_name_H-M   'P 1'
#
loop_
_entity.id
_entity.type
_entity.pdbx_description
1 polymer ?
#
loop_
_entity_poly.entity_id
_entity_poly.type
_entity_poly.pdbx_seq_one_letter_code
_entity_poly.pdbx_strand_id
1 'polypeptide(L)'
;MIYDFNRFERSADKLKELGRWQDALEIYFFMADGDPSLDAGYLGTRIAECYEAMGRVREAKYWHGQAVEENPGVRQSSEDALRRIGELPIEHLLITD
;
A
#
# COMPACT_ATOMS: atom_id res chain seq x y z
N MET A 1 -22.91 6.40 -1.55
CA MET A 1 -22.79 6.58 -3.00
C MET A 1 -22.21 5.28 -3.53
N ILE A 2 -22.89 4.53 -4.40
CA ILE A 2 -22.36 3.22 -4.84
C ILE A 2 -21.42 3.49 -6.01
N TYR A 3 -20.15 3.65 -5.68
CA TYR A 3 -19.09 3.76 -6.68
C TYR A 3 -18.85 2.41 -7.36
N ASP A 4 -18.56 2.40 -8.67
CA ASP A 4 -18.10 1.19 -9.36
C ASP A 4 -16.61 0.99 -9.08
N PHE A 5 -16.30 0.32 -7.97
CA PHE A 5 -14.93 0.04 -7.55
C PHE A 5 -14.15 -0.83 -8.53
N ASN A 6 -14.83 -1.67 -9.32
CA ASN A 6 -14.16 -2.43 -10.37
C ASN A 6 -13.60 -1.51 -11.46
N ARG A 7 -14.28 -0.39 -11.76
CA ARG A 7 -13.78 0.60 -12.70
C ARG A 7 -12.56 1.34 -12.14
N PHE A 8 -12.59 1.68 -10.86
CA PHE A 8 -11.45 2.30 -10.18
C PHE A 8 -10.24 1.38 -10.17
N GLU A 9 -10.43 0.11 -9.80
CA GLU A 9 -9.37 -0.89 -9.78
C GLU A 9 -8.71 -1.10 -11.15
N ARG A 10 -9.51 -1.30 -12.21
CA ARG A 10 -8.99 -1.41 -13.59
C ARG A 10 -8.22 -0.16 -14.02
N SER A 11 -8.65 1.02 -13.56
CA SER A 11 -7.97 2.28 -13.88
C SER A 11 -6.64 2.39 -13.14
N ALA A 12 -6.60 2.02 -11.87
CA ALA A 12 -5.36 1.98 -11.08
C ALA A 12 -4.35 0.99 -11.67
N ASP A 13 -4.80 -0.20 -12.07
CA ASP A 13 -3.95 -1.19 -12.73
C ASP A 13 -3.36 -0.65 -14.03
N LYS A 14 -4.17 0.04 -14.83
CA LYS A 14 -3.67 0.65 -16.06
C LYS A 14 -2.66 1.77 -15.79
N LEU A 15 -2.86 2.55 -14.73
CA LEU A 15 -1.91 3.59 -14.33
C LEU A 15 -0.59 2.99 -13.86
N LYS A 16 -0.61 1.87 -13.13
CA LYS A 16 0.59 1.11 -12.73
C LYS A 16 1.37 0.62 -13.94
N GLU A 17 0.70 0.02 -14.94
CA GLU A 17 1.33 -0.40 -16.20
C GLU A 17 2.02 0.75 -16.95
N LEU A 18 1.47 1.97 -16.84
CA LEU A 18 2.03 3.18 -17.45
C LEU A 18 3.13 3.84 -16.60
N GLY A 19 3.49 3.26 -15.45
CA GLY A 19 4.45 3.84 -14.50
C GLY A 19 3.91 5.05 -13.73
N ARG A 20 2.60 5.32 -13.81
CA ARG A 20 1.91 6.43 -13.13
C ARG A 20 1.48 6.03 -11.73
N TRP A 21 2.45 5.61 -10.91
CA TRP A 21 2.23 5.03 -9.59
C TRP A 21 1.53 5.98 -8.60
N GLN A 22 1.84 7.28 -8.66
CA GLN A 22 1.20 8.28 -7.81
C GLN A 22 -0.30 8.43 -8.12
N ASP A 23 -0.70 8.36 -9.40
CA ASP A 23 -2.10 8.45 -9.79
C ASP A 23 -2.88 7.18 -9.39
N ALA A 24 -2.24 6.00 -9.50
CA ALA A 24 -2.83 4.75 -9.00
C ALA A 24 -3.04 4.78 -7.48
N LEU A 25 -2.08 5.35 -6.75
CA LEU A 25 -2.14 5.54 -5.30
C LEU A 25 -3.33 6.43 -4.89
N GLU A 26 -3.60 7.52 -5.62
CA GLU A 26 -4.77 8.37 -5.36
C GLU A 26 -6.10 7.60 -5.49
N ILE A 27 -6.20 6.71 -6.49
CA ILE A 27 -7.38 5.86 -6.65
C ILE A 27 -7.54 4.91 -5.45
N TYR A 28 -6.47 4.23 -5.04
CA TYR A 28 -6.57 3.29 -3.91
C TYR A 28 -6.90 3.99 -2.59
N PHE A 29 -6.42 5.22 -2.37
CA PHE A 29 -6.84 6.02 -1.22
C PHE A 29 -8.31 6.41 -1.29
N PHE A 30 -8.79 6.84 -2.45
CA PHE A 30 -10.21 7.14 -2.63
C PHE A 30 -11.10 5.91 -2.36
N MET A 31 -10.67 4.73 -2.81
CA MET A 31 -11.38 3.47 -2.53
C MET A 31 -11.38 3.14 -1.04
N ALA A 32 -10.25 3.32 -0.35
CA ALA A 32 -10.12 3.05 1.08
C ALA A 32 -10.97 3.97 1.95
N ASP A 33 -11.13 5.24 1.56
CA ASP A 33 -11.98 6.22 2.25
C ASP A 33 -13.48 6.00 1.98
N GLY A 34 -13.82 5.54 0.77
CA GLY A 34 -15.19 5.46 0.30
C GLY A 34 -16.02 4.27 0.78
N ASP A 35 -15.38 3.17 1.21
CA ASP A 35 -16.09 1.94 1.61
C ASP A 35 -15.30 1.09 2.64
N PRO A 36 -15.72 1.11 3.92
CA PRO A 36 -15.12 0.29 4.98
C PRO A 36 -15.30 -1.23 4.80
N SER A 37 -16.17 -1.68 3.89
CA SER A 37 -16.38 -3.10 3.60
C SER A 37 -15.40 -3.66 2.57
N LEU A 38 -14.67 -2.78 1.86
CA LEU A 38 -13.53 -3.21 1.07
C LEU A 38 -12.45 -3.75 2.00
N ASP A 39 -11.85 -4.86 1.60
CA ASP A 39 -10.79 -5.52 2.35
C ASP A 39 -9.61 -4.57 2.53
N ALA A 40 -9.49 -3.99 3.72
CA ALA A 40 -8.46 -3.01 4.08
C ALA A 40 -7.05 -3.61 3.86
N GLY A 41 -6.90 -4.91 4.04
CA GLY A 41 -5.66 -5.61 3.75
C GLY A 41 -5.34 -5.70 2.25
N TYR A 42 -6.37 -5.82 1.40
CA TYR A 42 -6.18 -5.79 -0.05
C TYR A 42 -5.68 -4.40 -0.48
N LEU A 43 -6.41 -3.35 -0.11
CA LEU A 43 -6.04 -1.98 -0.47
C LEU A 43 -4.69 -1.57 0.12
N GLY A 44 -4.40 -1.97 1.37
CA GLY A 44 -3.09 -1.76 1.98
C GLY A 44 -1.95 -2.40 1.17
N THR A 45 -2.15 -3.61 0.63
CA THR A 45 -1.18 -4.26 -0.26
C THR A 45 -0.98 -3.46 -1.56
N ARG A 46 -2.06 -3.00 -2.19
CA ARG A 46 -1.98 -2.21 -3.45
C ARG A 46 -1.32 -0.85 -3.24
N ILE A 47 -1.59 -0.21 -2.12
CA ILE A 47 -0.96 1.06 -1.71
C ILE A 47 0.54 0.85 -1.48
N ALA A 48 0.92 -0.21 -0.77
CA ALA A 48 2.32 -0.54 -0.52
C ALA A 48 3.11 -0.79 -1.82
N GLU A 49 2.54 -1.56 -2.76
CA GLU A 49 3.13 -1.80 -4.08
C GLU A 49 3.43 -0.49 -4.84
N CYS A 50 2.53 0.49 -4.76
CA CYS A 50 2.75 1.80 -5.38
C CYS A 50 3.93 2.54 -4.73
N TYR A 51 4.02 2.51 -3.40
CA TYR A 51 5.17 3.09 -2.68
C TYR A 51 6.49 2.38 -3.01
N GLU A 52 6.50 1.05 -3.11
CA GLU A 52 7.69 0.29 -3.53
C GLU A 52 8.17 0.71 -4.91
N ALA A 53 7.25 0.79 -5.88
CA ALA A 53 7.57 1.18 -7.25
C ALA A 53 8.12 2.62 -7.36
N MET A 54 7.77 3.49 -6.43
CA MET A 54 8.30 4.86 -6.32
C MET A 54 9.58 4.96 -5.47
N GLY A 55 10.10 3.84 -4.94
CA GLY A 55 11.29 3.84 -4.08
C GLY A 55 11.04 4.38 -2.66
N ARG A 56 9.77 4.54 -2.26
CA ARG A 56 9.35 5.07 -0.95
C ARG A 56 9.23 3.94 0.07
N VAL A 57 10.38 3.36 0.42
CA VAL A 57 10.46 2.08 1.15
C VAL A 57 9.86 2.14 2.56
N ARG A 58 9.97 3.28 3.28
CA ARG A 58 9.41 3.41 4.64
C ARG A 58 7.89 3.39 4.61
N GLU A 59 7.29 4.10 3.68
CA GLU A 59 5.84 4.12 3.48
C GLU A 59 5.33 2.76 2.99
N ALA A 60 6.05 2.11 2.08
CA ALA A 60 5.72 0.74 1.67
C ALA A 60 5.73 -0.23 2.87
N LYS A 61 6.74 -0.16 3.74
CA LYS A 61 6.82 -0.97 4.96
C LYS A 61 5.58 -0.78 5.85
N TYR A 62 5.17 0.47 6.07
CA TYR A 62 3.99 0.78 6.87
C TYR A 62 2.72 0.13 6.31
N TRP A 63 2.48 0.27 5.00
CA TRP A 63 1.26 -0.25 4.37
C TRP A 63 1.24 -1.77 4.20
N HIS A 64 2.38 -2.41 3.99
CA HIS A 64 2.47 -3.87 4.07
C HIS A 64 2.19 -4.37 5.49
N GLY A 65 2.66 -3.66 6.52
CA GLY A 65 2.36 -3.94 7.93
C GLY A 65 0.86 -3.94 8.21
N GLN A 66 0.18 -2.84 7.86
CA GLN A 66 -1.27 -2.73 7.97
C GLN A 66 -1.99 -3.85 7.21
N ALA A 67 -1.52 -4.19 6.00
CA ALA A 67 -2.13 -5.25 5.21
C ALA A 67 -2.05 -6.64 5.86
N VAL A 68 -0.94 -6.94 6.54
CA VAL A 68 -0.76 -8.19 7.27
C VAL A 68 -1.55 -8.19 8.59
N GLU A 69 -1.61 -7.06 9.30
CA GLU A 69 -2.37 -6.92 10.54
C GLU A 69 -3.89 -7.14 10.32
N GLU A 70 -4.44 -6.58 9.24
CA GLU A 70 -5.86 -6.71 8.91
C GLU A 70 -6.26 -8.13 8.50
N ASN A 71 -5.38 -8.85 7.77
CA ASN A 71 -5.67 -10.22 7.34
C ASN A 71 -4.42 -11.12 7.37
N PRO A 72 -4.03 -11.59 8.57
CA PRO A 72 -2.82 -12.41 8.75
C PRO A 72 -2.86 -13.69 7.92
N GLY A 73 -1.76 -14.04 7.25
CA GLY A 73 -1.65 -15.25 6.43
C GLY A 73 -2.38 -15.22 5.09
N VAL A 74 -3.17 -14.17 4.80
CA VAL A 74 -3.80 -13.98 3.47
C VAL A 74 -2.92 -13.13 2.57
N ARG A 75 -2.16 -12.17 3.13
CA ARG A 75 -1.32 -11.24 2.38
C ARG A 75 0.13 -11.71 2.28
N GLN A 76 0.35 -12.88 1.70
CA GLN A 76 1.69 -13.46 1.56
C GLN A 76 2.68 -12.51 0.87
N SER A 77 2.25 -11.76 -0.15
CA SER A 77 3.09 -10.76 -0.82
C SER A 77 3.54 -9.64 0.13
N SER A 78 2.66 -9.18 1.02
CA SER A 78 3.00 -8.17 2.02
C SER A 78 3.92 -8.72 3.10
N GLU A 79 3.71 -9.96 3.55
CA GLU A 79 4.66 -10.62 4.47
C GLU A 79 6.04 -10.77 3.84
N ASP A 80 6.11 -11.22 2.59
CA ASP A 80 7.36 -11.39 1.85
C ASP A 80 8.07 -10.05 1.66
N ALA A 81 7.31 -8.99 1.35
CA ALA A 81 7.84 -7.63 1.27
C ALA A 81 8.39 -7.13 2.61
N LEU A 82 7.69 -7.36 3.73
CA LEU A 82 8.17 -7.00 5.06
C LEU A 82 9.49 -7.73 5.41
N ARG A 83 9.59 -9.03 5.07
CA ARG A 83 10.84 -9.80 5.26
C ARG A 83 11.98 -9.25 4.41
N ARG A 84 11.70 -8.86 3.16
CA ARG A 84 12.69 -8.26 2.24
C ARG A 84 13.13 -6.87 2.69
N ILE A 85 12.20 -6.02 3.13
CA ILE A 85 12.50 -4.66 3.60
C ILE A 85 13.30 -4.69 4.90
N GLY A 86 12.94 -5.59 5.83
CA GLY A 86 13.60 -5.73 7.11
C GLY A 86 13.50 -4.47 7.97
N GLU A 87 14.48 -4.27 8.85
CA GLU A 87 14.51 -3.12 9.75
C GLU A 87 14.96 -1.84 9.05
N LEU A 88 14.30 -0.73 9.39
CA LEU A 88 14.60 0.61 8.88
C LEU A 88 14.90 1.54 10.06
N PRO A 89 16.06 1.38 10.72
CA PRO A 89 16.47 2.15 11.88
C PRO A 89 16.32 3.68 11.67
N ILE A 90 15.98 4.39 12.75
CA ILE A 90 15.82 5.86 12.75
C ILE A 90 16.73 6.55 13.77
N GLU A 91 17.63 5.81 14.41
CA GLU A 91 18.50 6.32 15.48
C GLU A 91 19.37 7.49 15.00
N HIS A 92 19.75 7.48 13.71
CA HIS A 92 20.47 8.58 13.07
C HIS A 92 19.70 9.91 12.96
N LEU A 93 18.38 9.90 13.21
CA LEU A 93 17.53 11.10 13.25
C LEU A 93 17.36 11.64 14.67
N LEU A 94 17.81 10.92 15.70
CA LEU A 94 17.68 11.33 17.08
C LEU A 94 18.69 12.45 17.37
N ILE A 95 18.20 13.53 17.98
CA ILE A 95 19.04 14.62 18.49
C ILE A 95 19.42 14.26 19.92
N THR A 96 20.72 14.26 20.23
CA THR A 96 21.23 14.08 21.59
C THR A 96 21.52 15.45 22.22
N ASP A 97 21.24 15.59 23.52
CA ASP A 97 21.57 16.77 24.33
C ASP A 97 23.08 16.99 24.50
#